data_AF-A0A4R5L4Q7-F1
#
_entry.id   AF-A0A4R5L4Q7-F1
#
_cell.length_a   1.000
_cell.length_b   1.000
_cell.length_c   1.000
_cell.angle_alpha   90.00
_cell.angle_beta   90.00
_cell.angle_gamma   90.00
#
_symmetry.space_group_name_H-M   'P 1'
#
loop_
_entity.id
_entity.type
_entity.pdbx_description
1 polymer ?
#
loop_
_entity_poly.entity_id
_entity_poly.type
_entity_poly.pdbx_seq_one_letter_code
_entity_poly.pdbx_strand_id
1 'polypeptide(L)'
;MGVDLLDFFDVTPTSLWLEDYSQLRALFDRWRAQGVTDLRRFLEDDPRRVAECSACIRVLKVNRHTLDLYGARDYEELAAHLPQVLRDDMFQAHVGELEQMWAGHSTFESKSVNYTLRGRRMDILLRGVILPGHEADWSRVLVAIEDVSALEEARHRAAASEQYALGVFEHSPVSLWVENFSAIRELLNEVREQGIVDFRTFTDVHPEFVERCMSEIQVLDVNHYTLGMFRAPDKATLLARLPEVFRDEMRPHFREQLLDLWEGRLFQQREVVNYALDGSEVNVHLQFSVFPGHEAQWDLVLLALTDITARKKAEAYLEFLGKHDVLTKLKNRSFYVDELNRLHRKGPFPVSAIVVDMDNLKTVNDQLGHAAGDALLRRAGEVLAKAIQKPYQAARIGGDEFAVLMPGADLRDAETVVDSINKLVELNNQFYGGPKLSFSMGFASCEEGESVEAMLREADAAMYEAKRRRNETSRTSLEADAARDA
;
A
#
# COMPACT_ATOMS: atom_id res chain seq x y z
N MET A 1 -67.70 -14.79 -25.33
CA MET A 1 -66.59 -15.01 -26.26
C MET A 1 -65.47 -15.64 -25.45
N GLY A 2 -65.51 -16.97 -25.32
CA GLY A 2 -64.43 -17.72 -24.70
C GLY A 2 -63.36 -17.91 -25.76
N VAL A 3 -62.15 -17.42 -25.50
CA VAL A 3 -60.96 -17.87 -26.22
C VAL A 3 -60.86 -19.36 -25.91
N ASP A 4 -60.82 -20.21 -26.94
CA ASP A 4 -60.68 -21.65 -26.76
C ASP A 4 -59.36 -21.89 -25.99
N LEU A 5 -59.35 -22.83 -25.02
CA LEU A 5 -58.15 -23.16 -24.24
C LEU A 5 -56.98 -23.57 -25.15
N LEU A 6 -57.32 -24.09 -26.35
CA LEU A 6 -56.38 -24.41 -27.42
C LEU A 6 -55.71 -23.17 -28.05
N ASP A 7 -56.44 -22.07 -28.20
CA ASP A 7 -55.89 -20.82 -28.75
C ASP A 7 -54.86 -20.21 -27.78
N PHE A 8 -55.14 -20.24 -26.47
CA PHE A 8 -54.22 -19.70 -25.45
C PHE A 8 -52.90 -20.49 -25.40
N PHE A 9 -52.97 -21.83 -25.43
CA PHE A 9 -51.78 -22.68 -25.39
C PHE A 9 -50.81 -22.37 -26.54
N ASP A 10 -51.34 -22.17 -27.76
CA ASP A 10 -50.52 -21.95 -28.96
C ASP A 10 -49.97 -20.53 -29.10
N VAL A 11 -50.62 -19.51 -28.51
CA VAL A 11 -50.16 -18.10 -28.57
C VAL A 11 -49.36 -17.65 -27.34
N THR A 12 -49.22 -18.49 -26.32
CA THR A 12 -48.45 -18.15 -25.10
C THR A 12 -46.97 -17.96 -25.44
N PRO A 13 -46.32 -16.86 -25.03
CA PRO A 13 -44.92 -16.55 -25.34
C PRO A 13 -43.91 -17.31 -24.45
N THR A 14 -44.27 -18.51 -24.00
CA THR A 14 -43.45 -19.38 -23.13
C THR A 14 -43.48 -20.79 -23.71
N SER A 15 -42.40 -21.56 -23.59
CA SER A 15 -42.40 -22.95 -24.06
C SER A 15 -43.32 -23.77 -23.16
N LEU A 16 -44.37 -24.34 -23.74
CA LEU A 16 -45.33 -25.18 -23.04
C LEU A 16 -45.39 -26.58 -23.67
N TRP A 17 -45.37 -27.58 -22.80
CA TRP A 17 -45.47 -29.00 -23.11
C TRP A 17 -46.66 -29.57 -22.34
N LEU A 18 -47.56 -30.24 -23.05
CA LEU A 18 -48.62 -31.02 -22.44
C LEU A 18 -48.22 -32.49 -22.54
N GLU A 19 -48.13 -33.16 -21.40
CA GLU A 19 -47.54 -34.49 -21.27
C GLU A 19 -48.49 -35.43 -20.50
N ASP A 20 -48.35 -36.73 -20.73
CA ASP A 20 -49.06 -37.81 -20.06
C ASP A 20 -48.05 -38.61 -19.21
N TYR A 21 -48.27 -38.56 -17.89
CA TYR A 21 -47.43 -39.19 -16.88
C TYR A 21 -48.15 -40.40 -16.24
N SER A 22 -49.24 -40.91 -16.83
CA SER A 22 -50.00 -42.02 -16.23
C SER A 22 -49.20 -43.31 -16.08
N GLN A 23 -48.27 -43.58 -16.99
CA GLN A 23 -47.36 -44.72 -16.85
C GLN A 23 -46.34 -44.49 -15.73
N LEU A 24 -45.88 -43.25 -15.56
CA LEU A 24 -44.97 -42.88 -14.47
C LEU A 24 -45.68 -43.03 -13.12
N ARG A 25 -46.96 -42.63 -13.03
CA ARG A 25 -47.78 -42.83 -11.83
C ARG A 25 -47.89 -44.31 -11.46
N ALA A 26 -48.21 -45.16 -12.45
CA ALA A 26 -48.29 -46.60 -12.25
C ALA A 26 -46.93 -47.20 -11.85
N LEU A 27 -45.83 -46.72 -12.42
CA LEU A 27 -44.47 -47.10 -12.02
C LEU A 27 -44.19 -46.74 -10.56
N PHE A 28 -44.56 -45.54 -10.14
CA PHE A 28 -44.38 -45.09 -8.76
C PHE A 28 -45.21 -45.92 -7.78
N ASP A 29 -46.47 -46.20 -8.09
CA ASP A 29 -47.33 -47.02 -7.22
C ASP A 29 -46.81 -48.47 -7.11
N ARG A 30 -46.21 -49.02 -8.18
CA ARG A 30 -45.50 -50.31 -8.13
C ARG A 30 -44.27 -50.25 -7.21
N TRP A 31 -43.44 -49.22 -7.31
CA TRP A 31 -42.27 -49.07 -6.44
C TRP A 31 -42.65 -48.86 -4.97
N ARG A 32 -43.73 -48.13 -4.69
CA ARG A 32 -44.28 -48.01 -3.33
C ARG A 32 -44.71 -49.38 -2.79
N ALA A 33 -45.41 -50.17 -3.60
CA ALA A 33 -45.81 -51.53 -3.23
C ALA A 33 -44.61 -52.48 -3.02
N GLN A 34 -43.49 -52.22 -3.68
CA GLN A 34 -42.22 -52.95 -3.51
C GLN A 34 -41.40 -52.47 -2.28
N GLY A 35 -41.90 -51.48 -1.53
CA GLY A 35 -41.28 -51.00 -0.30
C GLY A 35 -40.21 -49.92 -0.50
N VAL A 36 -40.13 -49.29 -1.68
CA VAL A 36 -39.27 -48.11 -1.88
C VAL A 36 -39.82 -46.95 -1.04
N THR A 37 -38.99 -46.37 -0.17
CA THR A 37 -39.38 -45.25 0.70
C THR A 37 -38.62 -43.96 0.39
N ASP A 38 -37.37 -44.08 -0.06
CA ASP A 38 -36.49 -42.98 -0.47
C ASP A 38 -36.28 -43.07 -1.98
N LEU A 39 -37.05 -42.28 -2.74
CA LEU A 39 -36.99 -42.32 -4.19
C LEU A 39 -35.66 -41.79 -4.72
N ARG A 40 -35.13 -40.70 -4.14
CA ARG A 40 -33.89 -40.09 -4.60
C ARG A 40 -32.74 -41.07 -4.55
N ARG A 41 -32.50 -41.69 -3.39
CA ARG A 41 -31.44 -42.70 -3.25
C ARG A 41 -31.68 -43.88 -4.18
N PHE A 42 -32.94 -44.33 -4.30
CA PHE A 42 -33.29 -45.44 -5.19
C PHE A 42 -32.99 -45.13 -6.66
N LEU A 43 -33.18 -43.88 -7.12
CA LEU A 43 -32.87 -43.45 -8.48
C LEU A 43 -31.36 -43.22 -8.69
N GLU A 44 -30.66 -42.67 -7.69
CA GLU A 44 -29.21 -42.41 -7.74
C GLU A 44 -28.40 -43.72 -7.72
N ASP A 45 -28.88 -44.76 -7.04
CA ASP A 45 -28.24 -46.09 -6.98
C ASP A 45 -28.21 -46.82 -8.34
N ASP A 46 -29.14 -46.52 -9.26
CA ASP A 46 -29.17 -47.10 -10.61
C ASP A 46 -29.75 -46.11 -11.64
N PRO A 47 -28.90 -45.42 -12.41
CA PRO A 47 -29.32 -44.44 -13.41
C PRO A 47 -30.31 -44.97 -14.46
N ARG A 48 -30.37 -46.29 -14.68
CA ARG A 48 -31.34 -46.89 -15.62
C ARG A 48 -32.79 -46.72 -15.14
N ARG A 49 -33.02 -46.55 -13.84
CA ARG A 49 -34.35 -46.29 -13.26
C ARG A 49 -34.86 -44.90 -13.62
N VAL A 50 -33.96 -43.92 -13.70
CA VAL A 50 -34.31 -42.58 -14.19
C VAL A 50 -34.69 -42.64 -15.68
N ALA A 51 -33.96 -43.40 -16.49
CA ALA A 51 -34.33 -43.63 -17.88
C ALA A 51 -35.68 -44.36 -18.03
N GLU A 52 -35.99 -45.31 -17.13
CA GLU A 52 -37.32 -45.95 -17.06
C GLU A 52 -38.43 -44.95 -16.74
N CYS A 53 -38.20 -44.03 -15.80
CA CYS A 53 -39.12 -42.92 -15.51
C CYS A 53 -39.34 -42.03 -16.75
N SER A 54 -38.26 -41.60 -17.42
CA SER A 54 -38.36 -40.75 -18.60
C SER A 54 -39.09 -41.45 -19.75
N ALA A 55 -38.90 -42.76 -19.92
CA ALA A 55 -39.61 -43.56 -20.93
C ALA A 55 -41.13 -43.69 -20.64
N CYS A 56 -41.56 -43.47 -19.40
CA CYS A 56 -42.98 -43.46 -19.02
C CYS A 56 -43.67 -42.12 -19.30
N ILE A 57 -42.92 -41.09 -19.68
CA ILE A 57 -43.45 -39.76 -19.98
C ILE A 57 -43.73 -39.67 -21.48
N ARG A 58 -44.97 -39.35 -21.84
CA ARG A 58 -45.37 -39.16 -23.24
C ARG A 58 -45.78 -37.72 -23.50
N VAL A 59 -45.05 -37.05 -24.37
CA VAL A 59 -45.44 -35.72 -24.88
C VAL A 59 -46.71 -35.87 -25.72
N LEU A 60 -47.73 -35.06 -25.43
CA LEU A 60 -49.02 -35.05 -26.13
C LEU A 60 -49.10 -33.88 -27.11
N LYS A 61 -48.62 -32.71 -26.70
CA LYS A 61 -48.63 -31.48 -27.51
C LYS A 61 -47.54 -30.52 -27.02
N VAL A 62 -46.95 -29.77 -27.93
CA VAL A 62 -46.12 -28.59 -27.62
C VAL A 62 -46.66 -27.38 -28.36
N ASN A 63 -46.45 -26.18 -27.82
CA ASN A 63 -46.88 -24.95 -28.49
C ASN A 63 -45.86 -24.43 -29.51
N ARG A 64 -46.24 -23.42 -30.30
CA ARG A 64 -45.35 -22.84 -31.32
C ARG A 64 -44.05 -22.30 -30.73
N HIS A 65 -44.11 -21.63 -29.58
CA HIS A 65 -42.93 -21.08 -28.93
C HIS A 65 -41.91 -22.16 -28.54
N THR A 66 -42.38 -23.35 -28.14
CA THR A 66 -41.50 -24.51 -27.89
C THR A 66 -40.74 -24.93 -29.14
N LEU A 67 -41.43 -25.03 -30.28
CA LEU A 67 -40.79 -25.39 -31.55
C LEU A 67 -39.72 -24.37 -31.92
N ASP A 68 -40.01 -23.08 -31.76
CA ASP A 68 -39.05 -22.00 -32.01
C ASP A 68 -37.84 -22.07 -31.06
N LEU A 69 -38.06 -22.31 -29.76
CA LEU A 69 -37.02 -22.43 -28.74
C LEU A 69 -36.02 -23.55 -29.06
N TYR A 70 -36.52 -24.72 -29.46
CA TYR A 70 -35.69 -25.88 -29.78
C TYR A 70 -35.21 -25.90 -31.24
N GLY A 71 -35.71 -25.01 -32.09
CA GLY A 71 -35.37 -24.94 -33.51
C GLY A 71 -35.97 -26.07 -34.35
N ALA A 72 -37.14 -26.58 -33.97
CA ALA A 72 -37.90 -27.60 -34.69
C ALA A 72 -38.94 -26.96 -35.62
N ARG A 73 -39.20 -27.57 -36.78
CA ARG A 73 -40.23 -27.08 -37.73
C ARG A 73 -41.64 -27.41 -37.29
N ASP A 74 -41.80 -28.60 -36.71
CA ASP A 74 -43.05 -29.15 -36.23
C ASP A 74 -42.82 -30.11 -35.05
N TYR A 75 -43.91 -30.58 -34.47
CA TYR A 75 -43.88 -31.51 -33.35
C TYR A 75 -43.28 -32.87 -33.72
N GLU A 76 -43.50 -33.36 -34.94
CA GLU A 76 -42.98 -34.68 -35.37
C GLU A 76 -41.44 -34.67 -35.40
N GLU A 77 -40.85 -33.59 -35.90
CA GLU A 77 -39.40 -33.38 -35.88
C GLU A 77 -38.84 -33.30 -34.46
N LEU A 78 -39.49 -32.55 -33.56
CA LEU A 78 -39.05 -32.46 -32.17
C LEU A 78 -39.16 -33.81 -31.45
N ALA A 79 -40.30 -34.51 -31.62
CA ALA A 79 -40.57 -35.81 -31.02
C ALA A 79 -39.57 -36.88 -31.45
N ALA A 80 -39.20 -36.92 -32.73
CA ALA A 80 -38.20 -37.86 -33.26
C ALA A 80 -36.79 -37.65 -32.68
N HIS A 81 -36.51 -36.46 -32.14
CA HIS A 81 -35.19 -36.06 -31.68
C HIS A 81 -35.15 -35.63 -30.20
N LEU A 82 -36.17 -35.98 -29.40
CA LEU A 82 -36.17 -35.69 -27.96
C LEU A 82 -34.89 -36.14 -27.23
N PRO A 83 -34.29 -37.31 -27.53
CA PRO A 83 -33.03 -37.72 -26.89
C PRO A 83 -31.82 -36.82 -27.22
N GLN A 84 -31.93 -35.94 -28.23
CA GLN A 84 -30.89 -34.95 -28.55
C GLN A 84 -31.05 -33.66 -27.75
N VAL A 85 -32.30 -33.34 -27.40
CA VAL A 85 -32.70 -32.12 -26.70
C VAL A 85 -32.64 -32.31 -25.18
N LEU A 86 -33.06 -33.48 -24.72
CA LEU A 86 -33.15 -33.87 -23.31
C LEU A 86 -32.08 -34.92 -23.01
N ARG A 87 -30.88 -34.48 -22.62
CA ARG A 87 -29.72 -35.38 -22.43
C ARG A 87 -28.68 -34.82 -21.48
N ASP A 88 -27.66 -35.64 -21.20
CA ASP A 88 -26.40 -35.30 -20.52
C ASP A 88 -26.57 -34.65 -19.14
N ASP A 89 -26.73 -33.33 -19.10
CA ASP A 89 -26.69 -32.48 -17.92
C ASP A 89 -28.02 -32.44 -17.12
N MET A 90 -29.09 -33.09 -17.63
CA MET A 90 -30.43 -33.05 -17.01
C MET A 90 -30.64 -33.99 -15.82
N PHE A 91 -29.80 -35.02 -15.69
CA PHE A 91 -30.10 -36.18 -14.84
C PHE A 91 -30.47 -35.80 -13.40
N GLN A 92 -29.66 -34.93 -12.77
CA GLN A 92 -29.85 -34.53 -11.38
C GLN A 92 -31.10 -33.66 -11.17
N ALA A 93 -31.38 -32.77 -12.12
CA ALA A 93 -32.58 -31.96 -12.09
C ALA A 93 -33.84 -32.84 -12.23
N HIS A 94 -33.81 -33.81 -13.14
CA HIS A 94 -34.92 -34.73 -13.35
C HIS A 94 -35.19 -35.63 -12.13
N VAL A 95 -34.15 -36.13 -11.44
CA VAL A 95 -34.32 -36.84 -10.16
C VAL A 95 -35.05 -35.96 -9.13
N GLY A 96 -34.69 -34.67 -9.06
CA GLY A 96 -35.36 -33.71 -8.17
C GLY A 96 -36.84 -33.46 -8.52
N GLU A 97 -37.19 -33.43 -9.81
CA GLU A 97 -38.59 -33.34 -10.26
C GLU A 97 -39.39 -34.59 -9.84
N LEU A 98 -38.83 -35.78 -10.11
CA LEU A 98 -39.44 -37.06 -9.78
C LEU A 98 -39.66 -37.22 -8.27
N GLU A 99 -38.70 -36.78 -7.45
CA GLU A 99 -38.79 -36.77 -5.99
C GLU A 99 -39.94 -35.88 -5.48
N GLN A 100 -40.10 -34.67 -6.03
CA GLN A 100 -41.21 -33.78 -5.68
C GLN A 100 -42.57 -34.43 -5.99
N MET A 101 -42.70 -35.07 -7.15
CA MET A 101 -43.92 -35.79 -7.51
C MET A 101 -44.16 -37.02 -6.63
N TRP A 102 -43.09 -37.72 -6.24
CA TRP A 102 -43.16 -38.86 -5.32
C TRP A 102 -43.60 -38.48 -3.92
N ALA A 103 -43.21 -37.30 -3.44
CA ALA A 103 -43.68 -36.71 -2.19
C ALA A 103 -45.17 -36.30 -2.25
N GLY A 104 -45.80 -36.36 -3.43
CA GLY A 104 -47.22 -36.07 -3.64
C GLY A 104 -47.51 -34.63 -4.03
N HIS A 105 -46.50 -33.84 -4.42
CA HIS A 105 -46.71 -32.48 -4.90
C HIS A 105 -47.39 -32.50 -6.28
N SER A 106 -48.41 -31.65 -6.46
CA SER A 106 -49.07 -31.45 -7.76
C SER A 106 -48.32 -30.47 -8.67
N THR A 107 -47.31 -29.79 -8.15
CA THR A 107 -46.41 -28.89 -8.87
C THR A 107 -44.96 -29.26 -8.58
N PHE A 108 -44.09 -29.09 -9.57
CA PHE A 108 -42.65 -29.31 -9.41
C PHE A 108 -41.86 -28.26 -10.18
N GLU A 109 -40.67 -27.92 -9.68
CA GLU A 109 -39.77 -26.94 -10.31
C GLU A 109 -38.33 -27.46 -10.27
N SER A 110 -37.56 -27.17 -11.32
CA SER A 110 -36.15 -27.48 -11.40
C SER A 110 -35.40 -26.46 -12.26
N LYS A 111 -34.11 -26.28 -11.97
CA LYS A 111 -33.16 -25.68 -12.92
C LYS A 111 -32.40 -26.80 -13.59
N SER A 112 -32.39 -26.82 -14.92
CA SER A 112 -31.83 -27.91 -15.71
C SER A 112 -31.15 -27.37 -16.97
N VAL A 113 -30.72 -28.26 -17.84
CA VAL A 113 -30.02 -27.93 -19.07
C VAL A 113 -30.66 -28.69 -20.21
N ASN A 114 -31.15 -27.97 -21.21
CA ASN A 114 -31.60 -28.59 -22.45
C ASN A 114 -30.72 -28.17 -23.61
N TYR A 115 -30.86 -28.85 -24.74
CA TYR A 115 -30.15 -28.53 -25.97
C TYR A 115 -31.14 -28.23 -27.09
N THR A 116 -30.85 -27.26 -27.94
CA THR A 116 -31.59 -27.11 -29.20
C THR A 116 -31.25 -28.26 -30.14
N LEU A 117 -32.05 -28.49 -31.19
CA LEU A 117 -31.75 -29.48 -32.24
C LEU A 117 -30.43 -29.19 -32.98
N ARG A 118 -29.92 -27.97 -32.90
CA ARG A 118 -28.61 -27.57 -33.44
C ARG A 118 -27.46 -27.80 -32.44
N GLY A 119 -27.74 -28.34 -31.26
CA GLY A 119 -26.76 -28.63 -30.22
C GLY A 119 -26.38 -27.44 -29.34
N ARG A 120 -27.09 -26.30 -29.41
CA ARG A 120 -26.85 -25.18 -28.47
C ARG A 120 -27.35 -25.60 -27.09
N ARG A 121 -26.47 -25.61 -26.10
CA ARG A 121 -26.80 -25.77 -24.68
C ARG A 121 -27.60 -24.55 -24.18
N MET A 122 -28.64 -24.80 -23.40
CA MET A 122 -29.49 -23.80 -22.77
C MET A 122 -29.65 -24.15 -21.29
N ASP A 123 -29.35 -23.21 -20.39
CA ASP A 123 -29.78 -23.32 -19.01
C ASP A 123 -31.27 -22.97 -18.96
N ILE A 124 -32.07 -23.87 -18.39
CA ILE A 124 -33.52 -23.74 -18.37
C ILE A 124 -34.08 -23.72 -16.95
N LEU A 125 -35.19 -23.00 -16.78
CA LEU A 125 -36.07 -23.18 -15.64
C LEU A 125 -37.30 -23.98 -16.09
N LEU A 126 -37.52 -25.12 -15.46
CA LEU A 126 -38.63 -26.01 -15.73
C LEU A 126 -39.65 -25.93 -14.61
N ARG A 127 -40.93 -25.73 -14.94
CA ARG A 127 -42.05 -25.75 -14.01
C ARG A 127 -43.14 -26.66 -14.52
N GLY A 128 -43.43 -27.72 -13.79
CA GLY A 128 -44.52 -28.64 -14.08
C GLY A 128 -45.70 -28.47 -13.13
N VAL A 129 -46.91 -28.63 -13.66
CA VAL A 129 -48.15 -28.70 -12.89
C VAL A 129 -49.04 -29.83 -13.43
N ILE A 130 -49.53 -30.67 -12.53
CA ILE A 130 -50.56 -31.67 -12.84
C ILE A 130 -51.89 -30.91 -12.94
N LEU A 131 -52.57 -31.02 -14.10
CA LEU A 131 -53.77 -30.23 -14.34
C LEU A 131 -54.94 -30.67 -13.44
N PRO A 132 -55.83 -29.73 -13.05
CA PRO A 132 -57.00 -30.06 -12.24
C PRO A 132 -57.86 -31.17 -12.86
N GLY A 133 -58.26 -32.15 -12.03
CA GLY A 133 -59.01 -33.33 -12.46
C GLY A 133 -58.15 -34.51 -12.92
N HIS A 134 -56.83 -34.33 -13.01
CA HIS A 134 -55.85 -35.34 -13.41
C HIS A 134 -54.84 -35.68 -12.30
N GLU A 135 -55.10 -35.26 -11.05
CA GLU A 135 -54.18 -35.47 -9.91
C GLU A 135 -54.06 -36.95 -9.51
N ALA A 136 -55.11 -37.74 -9.76
CA ALA A 136 -55.15 -39.15 -9.41
C ALA A 136 -54.39 -40.04 -10.42
N ASP A 137 -54.40 -39.68 -11.70
CA ASP A 137 -53.88 -40.51 -12.80
C ASP A 137 -52.69 -39.91 -13.53
N TRP A 138 -52.40 -38.62 -13.35
CA TRP A 138 -51.36 -37.85 -14.01
C TRP A 138 -51.44 -37.86 -15.54
N SER A 139 -52.64 -38.04 -16.11
CA SER A 139 -52.82 -38.14 -17.58
C SER A 139 -52.67 -36.80 -18.30
N ARG A 140 -52.62 -35.68 -17.56
CA ARG A 140 -52.35 -34.33 -18.07
C ARG A 140 -51.42 -33.56 -17.13
N VAL A 141 -50.20 -33.33 -17.58
CA VAL A 141 -49.19 -32.49 -16.92
C VAL A 141 -48.80 -31.38 -17.88
N LEU A 142 -48.84 -30.12 -17.42
CA LEU A 142 -48.36 -28.97 -18.18
C LEU A 142 -46.97 -28.60 -17.67
N VAL A 143 -45.99 -28.62 -18.55
CA VAL A 143 -44.61 -28.24 -18.27
C VAL A 143 -44.28 -26.96 -19.03
N ALA A 144 -43.88 -25.93 -18.29
CA ALA A 144 -43.36 -24.69 -18.83
C ALA A 144 -41.83 -24.70 -18.76
N ILE A 145 -41.18 -24.31 -19.86
CA ILE A 145 -39.73 -24.19 -19.96
C ILE A 145 -39.38 -22.76 -20.36
N GLU A 146 -38.40 -22.18 -19.66
CA GLU A 146 -37.85 -20.85 -19.94
C GLU A 146 -36.33 -20.95 -20.15
N ASP A 147 -35.80 -20.40 -21.26
CA ASP A 147 -34.34 -20.27 -21.47
C ASP A 147 -33.82 -19.11 -20.61
N VAL A 148 -33.09 -19.46 -19.54
CA VAL A 148 -32.49 -18.52 -18.60
C VAL A 148 -30.98 -18.36 -18.83
N SER A 149 -30.44 -18.87 -19.94
CA SER A 149 -28.99 -18.85 -20.21
C SER A 149 -28.41 -17.44 -20.18
N ALA A 150 -29.08 -16.46 -20.82
CA ALA A 150 -28.59 -15.08 -20.86
C ALA A 150 -28.55 -14.43 -19.47
N LEU A 151 -29.51 -14.78 -18.61
CA LEU A 151 -29.58 -14.30 -17.23
C LEU A 151 -28.48 -14.91 -16.37
N GLU A 152 -28.29 -16.24 -16.45
CA GLU A 152 -27.24 -16.95 -15.70
C GLU A 152 -25.84 -16.50 -16.18
N GLU A 153 -25.61 -16.33 -17.49
CA GLU A 153 -24.36 -15.78 -18.02
C GLU A 153 -24.09 -14.33 -17.56
N ALA A 154 -25.12 -13.48 -17.52
CA ALA A 154 -24.98 -12.13 -16.99
C ALA A 154 -24.63 -12.14 -15.49
N ARG A 155 -25.29 -13.01 -14.72
CA ARG A 155 -25.02 -13.20 -13.29
C ARG A 155 -23.61 -13.71 -13.03
N HIS A 156 -23.16 -14.72 -13.77
CA HIS A 156 -21.80 -15.26 -13.67
C HIS A 156 -20.75 -14.22 -14.03
N ARG A 157 -20.96 -13.44 -15.10
CA ARG A 157 -20.06 -12.34 -15.47
C ARG A 157 -20.01 -11.25 -14.42
N ALA A 158 -21.15 -10.86 -13.83
CA ALA A 158 -21.20 -9.88 -12.75
C ALA A 158 -20.41 -10.36 -11.53
N ALA A 159 -20.63 -11.60 -11.09
CA ALA A 159 -19.92 -12.19 -9.96
C ALA A 159 -18.40 -12.31 -10.23
N ALA A 160 -18.01 -12.72 -11.44
CA ALA A 160 -16.59 -12.78 -11.82
C ALA A 160 -15.94 -11.39 -11.87
N SER A 161 -16.66 -10.38 -12.36
CA SER A 161 -16.18 -8.99 -12.39
C SER A 161 -16.02 -8.41 -10.99
N GLU A 162 -16.96 -8.70 -10.08
CA GLU A 162 -16.89 -8.28 -8.68
C GLU A 162 -15.70 -8.95 -7.96
N GLN A 163 -15.55 -10.26 -8.12
CA GLN A 163 -14.40 -10.99 -7.57
C GLN A 163 -13.07 -10.49 -8.12
N TYR A 164 -13.01 -10.17 -9.41
CA TYR A 164 -11.83 -9.58 -10.03
C TYR A 164 -11.50 -8.21 -9.42
N ALA A 165 -12.49 -7.32 -9.29
CA ALA A 165 -12.29 -5.99 -8.70
C ALA A 165 -11.83 -6.06 -7.24
N LEU A 166 -12.46 -6.92 -6.42
CA LEU A 166 -12.06 -7.17 -5.05
C LEU A 166 -10.64 -7.75 -4.99
N GLY A 167 -10.32 -8.71 -5.86
CA GLY A 167 -8.98 -9.30 -5.94
C GLY A 167 -7.90 -8.29 -6.31
N VAL A 168 -8.17 -7.38 -7.25
CA VAL A 168 -7.26 -6.29 -7.60
C VAL A 168 -7.02 -5.35 -6.42
N PHE A 169 -8.08 -4.98 -5.69
CA PHE A 169 -7.96 -4.13 -4.51
C PHE A 169 -7.16 -4.82 -3.40
N GLU A 170 -7.63 -5.98 -2.93
CA GLU A 170 -7.08 -6.72 -1.79
C GLU A 170 -5.63 -7.15 -1.99
N HIS A 171 -5.27 -7.57 -3.21
CA HIS A 171 -3.95 -8.10 -3.52
C HIS A 171 -3.03 -7.10 -4.24
N SER A 172 -3.44 -5.83 -4.32
CA SER A 172 -2.57 -4.79 -4.88
C SER A 172 -1.26 -4.68 -4.08
N PRO A 173 -0.09 -4.60 -4.74
CA PRO A 173 1.22 -4.51 -4.07
C PRO A 173 1.54 -3.10 -3.55
N VAL A 174 0.55 -2.21 -3.51
CA VAL A 174 0.64 -0.87 -2.93
C VAL A 174 -0.47 -0.69 -1.91
N SER A 175 -0.26 0.20 -0.94
CA SER A 175 -1.27 0.50 0.07
C SER A 175 -2.40 1.29 -0.59
N LEU A 176 -3.62 0.74 -0.55
CA LEU A 176 -4.82 1.38 -1.08
C LEU A 176 -5.77 1.70 0.07
N TRP A 177 -6.34 2.90 0.02
CA TRP A 177 -7.35 3.38 0.96
C TRP A 177 -8.54 3.92 0.16
N VAL A 178 -9.73 3.59 0.62
CA VAL A 178 -10.98 4.16 0.13
C VAL A 178 -11.52 5.03 1.23
N GLU A 179 -11.72 6.32 0.95
CA GLU A 179 -12.13 7.32 1.93
C GLU A 179 -13.36 8.08 1.44
N ASN A 180 -14.11 8.63 2.40
CA ASN A 180 -15.21 9.56 2.19
C ASN A 180 -14.80 10.94 2.72
N PHE A 181 -14.81 11.92 1.82
CA PHE A 181 -14.43 13.32 2.05
C PHE A 181 -15.66 14.26 1.98
N SER A 182 -16.88 13.73 2.06
CA SER A 182 -18.11 14.53 1.93
C SER A 182 -18.19 15.62 3.00
N ALA A 183 -17.90 15.29 4.26
CA ALA A 183 -17.87 16.24 5.36
C ALA A 183 -16.81 17.34 5.15
N ILE A 184 -15.62 16.97 4.69
CA ILE A 184 -14.54 17.91 4.36
C ILE A 184 -14.99 18.86 3.24
N ARG A 185 -15.68 18.33 2.22
CA ARG A 185 -16.22 19.15 1.13
C ARG A 185 -17.23 20.17 1.62
N GLU A 186 -18.14 19.78 2.52
CA GLU A 186 -19.11 20.67 3.15
C GLU A 186 -18.39 21.78 3.93
N LEU A 187 -17.39 21.44 4.74
CA LEU A 187 -16.56 22.43 5.45
C LEU A 187 -15.89 23.44 4.50
N LEU A 188 -15.35 22.97 3.37
CA LEU A 188 -14.77 23.85 2.36
C LEU A 188 -15.83 24.77 1.72
N ASN A 189 -17.02 24.24 1.44
CA ASN A 189 -18.11 25.05 0.87
C ASN A 189 -18.61 26.10 1.87
N GLU A 190 -18.73 25.78 3.16
CA GLU A 190 -19.09 26.73 4.21
C GLU A 190 -18.10 27.91 4.25
N VAL A 191 -16.79 27.63 4.14
CA VAL A 191 -15.76 28.67 4.10
C VAL A 191 -15.86 29.53 2.83
N ARG A 192 -16.23 28.94 1.68
CA ARG A 192 -16.49 29.71 0.44
C ARG A 192 -17.71 30.62 0.58
N GLU A 193 -18.78 30.13 1.18
CA GLU A 193 -20.02 30.89 1.38
C GLU A 193 -19.82 32.08 2.32
N GLN A 194 -18.86 31.99 3.25
CA GLN A 194 -18.43 33.11 4.09
C GLN A 194 -17.63 34.20 3.34
N GLY A 195 -17.34 34.01 2.05
CA GLY A 195 -16.66 34.98 1.21
C GLY A 195 -15.13 34.95 1.32
N ILE A 196 -14.55 33.90 1.92
CA ILE A 196 -13.10 33.71 1.94
C ILE A 196 -12.62 33.40 0.52
N VAL A 197 -11.67 34.20 0.04
CA VAL A 197 -11.05 34.04 -1.29
C VAL A 197 -9.62 33.51 -1.20
N ASP A 198 -8.87 33.92 -0.18
CA ASP A 198 -7.51 33.47 0.08
C ASP A 198 -7.52 32.38 1.17
N PHE A 199 -7.71 31.15 0.73
CA PHE A 199 -7.76 29.99 1.61
C PHE A 199 -6.41 29.67 2.26
N ARG A 200 -5.29 30.09 1.64
CA ARG A 200 -3.96 29.91 2.22
C ARG A 200 -3.82 30.75 3.49
N THR A 201 -4.11 32.04 3.39
CA THR A 201 -4.09 32.96 4.54
C THR A 201 -5.12 32.53 5.59
N PHE A 202 -6.31 32.08 5.19
CA PHE A 202 -7.31 31.55 6.12
C PHE A 202 -6.75 30.38 6.94
N THR A 203 -6.16 29.37 6.30
CA THR A 203 -5.60 28.21 7.00
C THR A 203 -4.32 28.52 7.79
N ASP A 204 -3.62 29.62 7.50
CA ASP A 204 -2.51 30.11 8.34
C ASP A 204 -3.02 30.70 9.66
N VAL A 205 -4.16 31.40 9.62
CA VAL A 205 -4.78 32.03 10.80
C VAL A 205 -5.64 31.04 11.59
N HIS A 206 -6.19 30.03 10.93
CA HIS A 206 -7.10 29.02 11.48
C HIS A 206 -6.55 27.58 11.38
N PRO A 207 -5.43 27.25 12.07
CA PRO A 207 -4.88 25.89 12.05
C PRO A 207 -5.85 24.83 12.60
N GLU A 208 -6.78 25.21 13.48
CA GLU A 208 -7.84 24.35 14.00
C GLU A 208 -8.81 23.86 12.93
N PHE A 209 -8.95 24.60 11.82
CA PHE A 209 -9.78 24.17 10.69
C PHE A 209 -9.19 22.93 10.02
N VAL A 210 -7.86 22.88 9.88
CA VAL A 210 -7.15 21.74 9.30
C VAL A 210 -7.31 20.51 10.18
N GLU A 211 -7.17 20.65 11.49
CA GLU A 211 -7.38 19.57 12.47
C GLU A 211 -8.82 19.05 12.44
N ARG A 212 -9.81 19.95 12.34
CA ARG A 212 -11.21 19.57 12.16
C ARG A 212 -11.37 18.74 10.88
N CYS A 213 -10.85 19.21 9.74
CA CYS A 213 -10.91 18.46 8.49
C CYS A 213 -10.22 17.08 8.60
N MET A 214 -9.09 16.98 9.31
CA MET A 214 -8.42 15.68 9.55
C MET A 214 -9.31 14.72 10.34
N SER A 215 -10.04 15.21 11.35
CA SER A 215 -10.95 14.39 12.15
C SER A 215 -12.20 13.92 11.39
N GLU A 216 -12.54 14.60 10.29
CA GLU A 216 -13.67 14.27 9.41
C GLU A 216 -13.29 13.28 8.29
N ILE A 217 -12.01 12.86 8.21
CA ILE A 217 -11.58 11.81 7.27
C ILE A 217 -12.25 10.50 7.66
N GLN A 218 -13.14 10.02 6.80
CA GLN A 218 -13.79 8.73 6.99
C GLN A 218 -13.15 7.67 6.09
N VAL A 219 -12.39 6.74 6.68
CA VAL A 219 -11.83 5.61 5.94
C VAL A 219 -12.89 4.51 5.82
N LEU A 220 -13.31 4.22 4.58
CA LEU A 220 -14.28 3.19 4.23
C LEU A 220 -13.62 1.81 4.10
N ASP A 221 -12.47 1.76 3.42
CA ASP A 221 -11.76 0.51 3.17
C ASP A 221 -10.24 0.70 3.07
N VAL A 222 -9.50 -0.37 3.32
CA VAL A 222 -8.07 -0.50 3.09
C VAL A 222 -7.75 -1.92 2.63
N ASN A 223 -6.79 -2.07 1.71
CA ASN A 223 -6.39 -3.39 1.26
C ASN A 223 -5.42 -4.10 2.24
N HIS A 224 -5.18 -5.39 2.00
CA HIS A 224 -4.25 -6.19 2.81
C HIS A 224 -2.84 -5.60 2.93
N TYR A 225 -2.31 -5.03 1.85
CA TYR A 225 -0.95 -4.43 1.86
C TYR A 225 -0.83 -3.29 2.88
N THR A 226 -1.88 -2.47 3.02
CA THR A 226 -1.95 -1.39 4.00
C THR A 226 -1.71 -1.88 5.43
N LEU A 227 -2.25 -3.04 5.81
CA LEU A 227 -2.11 -3.58 7.17
C LEU A 227 -0.64 -3.86 7.50
N GLY A 228 0.10 -4.45 6.56
CA GLY A 228 1.53 -4.72 6.71
C GLY A 228 2.37 -3.44 6.81
N MET A 229 2.04 -2.43 5.99
CA MET A 229 2.72 -1.14 5.96
C MET A 229 2.52 -0.34 7.26
N PHE A 230 1.32 -0.35 7.82
CA PHE A 230 0.96 0.38 9.05
C PHE A 230 1.08 -0.46 10.33
N ARG A 231 1.62 -1.68 10.25
CA ARG A 231 1.80 -2.61 11.39
C ARG A 231 0.50 -2.91 12.12
N ALA A 232 -0.61 -2.98 11.39
CA ALA A 232 -1.90 -3.34 11.92
C ALA A 232 -2.15 -4.85 11.80
N PRO A 233 -2.67 -5.51 12.86
CA PRO A 233 -2.99 -6.94 12.80
C PRO A 233 -4.19 -7.22 11.89
N ASP A 234 -5.15 -6.30 11.85
CA ASP A 234 -6.37 -6.39 11.06
C ASP A 234 -6.93 -4.99 10.74
N LYS A 235 -7.87 -4.95 9.79
CA LYS A 235 -8.53 -3.72 9.35
C LYS A 235 -9.28 -3.02 10.49
N ALA A 236 -9.99 -3.76 11.34
CA ALA A 236 -10.78 -3.17 12.43
C ALA A 236 -9.91 -2.41 13.43
N THR A 237 -8.74 -2.97 13.76
CA THR A 237 -7.76 -2.36 14.65
C THR A 237 -7.16 -1.08 14.05
N LEU A 238 -6.84 -1.09 12.75
CA LEU A 238 -6.34 0.11 12.06
C LEU A 238 -7.39 1.23 12.08
N LEU A 239 -8.63 0.92 11.70
CA LEU A 239 -9.73 1.89 11.63
C LEU A 239 -10.07 2.47 13.01
N ALA A 240 -9.99 1.68 14.08
CA ALA A 240 -10.21 2.17 15.45
C ALA A 240 -9.10 3.10 15.97
N ARG A 241 -7.92 3.07 15.34
CA ARG A 241 -6.71 3.78 15.79
C ARG A 241 -6.20 4.78 14.75
N LEU A 242 -7.05 5.24 13.83
CA LEU A 242 -6.69 6.27 12.83
C LEU A 242 -6.08 7.55 13.42
N PRO A 243 -6.49 8.06 14.59
CA PRO A 243 -5.83 9.22 15.20
C PRO A 243 -4.34 9.01 15.54
N GLU A 244 -3.89 7.76 15.64
CA GLU A 244 -2.46 7.45 15.82
C GLU A 244 -1.68 7.46 14.51
N VAL A 245 -2.38 7.30 13.38
CA VAL A 245 -1.83 7.34 12.02
C VAL A 245 -1.80 8.77 11.48
N PHE A 246 -2.88 9.53 11.71
CA PHE A 246 -3.11 10.88 11.21
C PHE A 246 -2.78 11.92 12.28
N ARG A 247 -1.50 12.28 12.41
CA ARG A 247 -1.03 13.21 13.45
C ARG A 247 0.24 13.96 13.07
N ASP A 248 0.66 14.88 13.94
CA ASP A 248 1.98 15.52 13.95
C ASP A 248 2.39 16.11 12.59
N GLU A 249 3.42 15.53 11.93
CA GLU A 249 4.01 16.02 10.68
C GLU A 249 3.08 15.82 9.47
N MET A 250 1.98 15.07 9.60
CA MET A 250 0.99 14.92 8.53
C MET A 250 0.21 16.23 8.28
N ARG A 251 -0.04 17.02 9.33
CA ARG A 251 -0.87 18.23 9.30
C ARG A 251 -0.46 19.27 8.25
N PRO A 252 0.83 19.72 8.14
CA PRO A 252 1.22 20.67 7.12
C PRO A 252 1.00 20.12 5.70
N HIS A 253 1.19 18.82 5.49
CA HIS A 253 0.94 18.21 4.19
C HIS A 253 -0.55 18.13 3.84
N PHE A 254 -1.39 17.83 4.83
CA PHE A 254 -2.83 17.80 4.67
C PHE A 254 -3.41 19.20 4.41
N ARG A 255 -2.87 20.25 5.05
CA ARG A 255 -3.21 21.64 4.72
C ARG A 255 -2.98 21.94 3.24
N GLU A 256 -1.85 21.54 2.68
CA GLU A 256 -1.57 21.72 1.24
C GLU A 256 -2.52 20.88 0.36
N GLN A 257 -3.00 19.74 0.83
CA GLN A 257 -4.04 18.96 0.13
C GLN A 257 -5.40 19.67 0.14
N LEU A 258 -5.79 20.29 1.25
CA LEU A 258 -7.00 21.11 1.32
C LEU A 258 -6.92 22.32 0.39
N LEU A 259 -5.74 22.94 0.24
CA LEU A 259 -5.52 24.04 -0.71
C LEU A 259 -5.70 23.58 -2.16
N ASP A 260 -5.18 22.40 -2.51
CA ASP A 260 -5.38 21.82 -3.83
C ASP A 260 -6.86 21.49 -4.10
N LEU A 261 -7.56 20.91 -3.12
CA LEU A 261 -9.00 20.66 -3.19
C LEU A 261 -9.80 21.97 -3.32
N TRP A 262 -9.39 23.02 -2.61
CA TRP A 262 -9.96 24.35 -2.73
C TRP A 262 -9.78 24.95 -4.12
N GLU A 263 -8.73 24.60 -4.84
CA GLU A 263 -8.53 25.03 -6.24
C GLU A 263 -9.20 24.09 -7.26
N GLY A 264 -9.93 23.07 -6.79
CA GLY A 264 -10.62 22.09 -7.63
C GLY A 264 -9.70 20.98 -8.18
N ARG A 265 -8.48 20.83 -7.65
CA ARG A 265 -7.58 19.73 -8.03
C ARG A 265 -8.00 18.45 -7.32
N LEU A 266 -8.74 17.60 -8.04
CA LEU A 266 -9.25 16.32 -7.51
C LEU A 266 -8.29 15.14 -7.69
N PHE A 267 -7.19 15.33 -8.43
CA PHE A 267 -6.07 14.41 -8.50
C PHE A 267 -4.80 15.10 -8.02
N GLN A 268 -4.09 14.48 -7.09
CA GLN A 268 -2.94 15.10 -6.41
C GLN A 268 -1.87 14.06 -6.09
N GLN A 269 -0.62 14.52 -6.01
CA GLN A 269 0.51 13.69 -5.61
C GLN A 269 1.45 14.48 -4.71
N ARG A 270 1.91 13.87 -3.62
CA ARG A 270 2.83 14.51 -2.66
C ARG A 270 3.63 13.48 -1.87
N GLU A 271 4.75 13.90 -1.30
CA GLU A 271 5.47 13.13 -0.29
C GLU A 271 5.03 13.63 1.08
N VAL A 272 4.59 12.72 1.95
CA VAL A 272 4.07 13.03 3.28
C VAL A 272 4.59 12.02 4.30
N VAL A 273 4.38 12.33 5.58
CA VAL A 273 4.69 11.43 6.69
C VAL A 273 3.40 10.99 7.36
N ASN A 274 3.26 9.67 7.52
CA ASN A 274 2.26 9.06 8.38
C ASN A 274 2.96 8.24 9.48
N TYR A 275 2.18 7.66 10.38
CA TYR A 275 2.70 6.85 11.47
C TYR A 275 2.07 5.46 11.47
N ALA A 276 2.88 4.43 11.65
CA ALA A 276 2.39 3.08 11.89
C ALA A 276 1.90 2.91 13.35
N LEU A 277 1.12 1.86 13.62
CA LEU A 277 0.57 1.62 14.96
C LEU A 277 1.61 1.26 16.04
N ASP A 278 2.85 0.96 15.64
CA ASP A 278 4.00 0.81 16.54
C ASP A 278 4.71 2.14 16.85
N GLY A 279 4.22 3.25 16.29
CA GLY A 279 4.74 4.60 16.46
C GLY A 279 5.84 4.99 15.47
N SER A 280 6.28 4.09 14.59
CA SER A 280 7.31 4.40 13.59
C SER A 280 6.79 5.34 12.50
N GLU A 281 7.66 6.27 12.07
CA GLU A 281 7.39 7.13 10.91
C GLU A 281 7.44 6.34 9.61
N VAL A 282 6.44 6.56 8.76
CA VAL A 282 6.34 6.01 7.42
C VAL A 282 6.31 7.18 6.45
N ASN A 283 7.39 7.35 5.69
CA ASN A 283 7.42 8.33 4.61
C ASN A 283 6.70 7.74 3.42
N VAL A 284 5.67 8.41 2.93
CA VAL A 284 4.83 7.89 1.84
C VAL A 284 4.77 8.86 0.68
N HIS A 285 4.87 8.32 -0.53
CA HIS A 285 4.40 9.02 -1.71
C HIS A 285 2.90 8.75 -1.84
N LEU A 286 2.11 9.78 -1.55
CA LEU A 286 0.66 9.77 -1.56
C LEU A 286 0.16 10.21 -2.92
N GLN A 287 -0.71 9.41 -3.53
CA GLN A 287 -1.52 9.78 -4.68
C GLN A 287 -2.98 9.78 -4.24
N PHE A 288 -3.66 10.90 -4.45
CA PHE A 288 -5.06 11.10 -4.08
C PHE A 288 -5.88 11.31 -5.35
N SER A 289 -7.03 10.65 -5.43
CA SER A 289 -7.99 10.85 -6.52
C SER A 289 -9.41 10.72 -6.02
N VAL A 290 -10.27 11.69 -6.31
CA VAL A 290 -11.72 11.46 -6.25
C VAL A 290 -12.11 10.52 -7.38
N PHE A 291 -12.96 9.52 -7.10
CA PHE A 291 -13.40 8.58 -8.13
C PHE A 291 -14.27 9.26 -9.19
N PRO A 292 -14.18 8.84 -10.47
CA PRO A 292 -15.07 9.34 -11.52
C PRO A 292 -16.55 9.12 -11.18
N GLY A 293 -17.37 10.16 -11.34
CA GLY A 293 -18.79 10.17 -10.95
C GLY A 293 -19.06 10.63 -9.52
N HIS A 294 -18.01 10.78 -8.69
CA HIS A 294 -18.10 11.20 -7.29
C HIS A 294 -17.51 12.61 -7.06
N GLU A 295 -17.13 13.35 -8.11
CA GLU A 295 -16.50 14.68 -8.04
C GLU A 295 -17.39 15.73 -7.37
N ALA A 296 -18.70 15.55 -7.47
CA ALA A 296 -19.71 16.45 -6.93
C ALA A 296 -20.10 16.14 -5.48
N GLN A 297 -19.52 15.14 -4.83
CA GLN A 297 -19.85 14.78 -3.43
C GLN A 297 -18.60 14.46 -2.61
N TRP A 298 -17.56 13.91 -3.25
CA TRP A 298 -16.35 13.39 -2.62
C TRP A 298 -16.63 12.23 -1.65
N ASP A 299 -17.71 11.50 -1.88
CA ASP A 299 -18.13 10.33 -1.11
C ASP A 299 -17.31 9.08 -1.41
N LEU A 300 -16.53 9.10 -2.50
CA LEU A 300 -15.60 8.04 -2.87
C LEU A 300 -14.26 8.59 -3.37
N VAL A 301 -13.22 8.40 -2.56
CA VAL A 301 -11.86 8.84 -2.81
C VAL A 301 -10.91 7.65 -2.72
N LEU A 302 -9.99 7.52 -3.68
CA LEU A 302 -8.88 6.55 -3.64
C LEU A 302 -7.58 7.24 -3.22
N LEU A 303 -6.90 6.64 -2.24
CA LEU A 303 -5.50 6.96 -1.98
C LEU A 303 -4.64 5.74 -2.31
N ALA A 304 -3.56 5.98 -3.03
CA ALA A 304 -2.47 5.01 -3.19
C ALA A 304 -1.23 5.54 -2.47
N LEU A 305 -0.72 4.76 -1.53
CA LEU A 305 0.46 5.10 -0.74
C LEU A 305 1.60 4.14 -1.09
N THR A 306 2.75 4.72 -1.47
CA THR A 306 3.99 3.98 -1.67
C THR A 306 4.98 4.34 -0.57
N ASP A 307 5.47 3.35 0.18
CA ASP A 307 6.51 3.57 1.19
C ASP A 307 7.83 3.99 0.51
N ILE A 308 8.28 5.20 0.83
CA ILE A 308 9.53 5.79 0.35
C ILE A 308 10.55 5.98 1.49
N THR A 309 10.31 5.38 2.66
CA THR A 309 11.17 5.53 3.85
C THR A 309 12.60 5.08 3.58
N ALA A 310 12.80 3.96 2.89
CA ALA A 310 14.13 3.48 2.50
C ALA A 310 14.85 4.48 1.57
N ARG A 311 14.12 5.04 0.59
CA ARG A 311 14.65 6.08 -0.31
C ARG A 311 15.03 7.34 0.47
N LYS A 312 14.16 7.84 1.34
CA LYS A 312 14.43 9.03 2.17
C LYS A 312 15.64 8.86 3.07
N LYS A 313 15.79 7.67 3.69
CA LYS A 313 16.99 7.33 4.47
C LYS A 313 18.25 7.31 3.60
N ALA A 314 18.17 6.80 2.37
CA ALA A 314 19.30 6.81 1.44
C ALA A 314 19.66 8.22 0.98
N GLU A 315 18.67 9.07 0.66
CA GLU A 315 18.87 10.48 0.30
C GLU A 315 19.54 11.26 1.44
N ALA A 316 19.04 11.11 2.67
CA ALA A 316 19.64 11.74 3.85
C ALA A 316 21.07 11.24 4.10
N TYR A 317 21.32 9.95 3.88
CA TYR A 317 22.67 9.38 4.00
C TYR A 317 23.61 9.91 2.92
N LEU A 318 23.16 10.04 1.68
CA LEU A 318 23.94 10.64 0.59
C LEU A 318 24.24 12.12 0.85
N GLU A 319 23.28 12.89 1.35
CA GLU A 319 23.53 14.28 1.77
C GLU A 319 24.58 14.35 2.89
N PHE A 320 24.47 13.45 3.88
CA PHE A 320 25.46 13.33 4.93
C PHE A 320 26.85 13.04 4.36
N LEU A 321 26.99 12.06 3.45
CA LEU A 321 28.26 11.74 2.77
C LEU A 321 28.84 12.92 1.98
N GLY A 322 27.96 13.73 1.37
CA GLY A 322 28.36 14.93 0.64
C GLY A 322 29.04 15.98 1.52
N LYS A 323 28.69 16.06 2.82
CA LYS A 323 29.16 17.12 3.73
C LYS A 323 29.99 16.62 4.91
N HIS A 324 30.07 15.32 5.18
CA HIS A 324 30.71 14.75 6.37
C HIS A 324 31.74 13.67 6.04
N ASP A 325 32.77 13.59 6.89
CA ASP A 325 33.75 12.50 6.86
C ASP A 325 33.18 11.28 7.59
N VAL A 326 33.16 10.13 6.91
CA VAL A 326 32.49 8.91 7.39
C VAL A 326 33.12 8.38 8.68
N LEU A 327 34.44 8.53 8.80
CA LEU A 327 35.21 7.99 9.91
C LEU A 327 35.06 8.85 11.17
N THR A 328 35.25 10.17 11.06
CA THR A 328 35.30 11.09 12.21
C THR A 328 33.97 11.77 12.51
N LYS A 329 32.97 11.67 11.61
CA LYS A 329 31.65 12.34 11.66
C LYS A 329 31.69 13.87 11.60
N LEU A 330 32.88 14.47 11.58
CA LEU A 330 33.11 15.88 11.31
C LEU A 330 32.71 16.23 9.87
N LYS A 331 32.76 17.53 9.54
CA LYS A 331 32.62 17.96 8.14
C LYS A 331 33.76 17.40 7.27
N ASN A 332 33.51 17.19 5.99
CA ASN A 332 34.55 16.73 5.06
C ASN A 332 35.25 17.92 4.37
N ARG A 333 36.23 17.59 3.54
CA ARG A 333 36.96 18.56 2.71
C ARG A 333 36.06 19.37 1.78
N SER A 334 35.04 18.76 1.18
CA SER A 334 34.11 19.47 0.28
C SER A 334 33.39 20.58 1.02
N PHE A 335 32.83 20.26 2.18
CA PHE A 335 32.20 21.24 3.06
C PHE A 335 33.16 22.37 3.45
N TYR A 336 34.39 22.03 3.85
CA TYR A 336 35.40 23.02 4.23
C TYR A 336 35.67 24.04 3.12
N VAL A 337 35.86 23.56 1.88
CA VAL A 337 36.10 24.44 0.71
C VAL A 337 34.89 25.34 0.43
N ASP A 338 33.69 24.78 0.47
CA ASP A 338 32.45 25.53 0.24
C ASP A 338 32.23 26.62 1.31
N GLU A 339 32.48 26.28 2.57
CA GLU A 339 32.32 27.19 3.69
C GLU A 339 33.36 28.31 3.67
N LEU A 340 34.62 28.02 3.33
CA LEU A 340 35.61 29.07 3.11
C LEU A 340 35.20 30.05 2.02
N ASN A 341 34.76 29.53 0.87
CA ASN A 341 34.25 30.35 -0.23
C ASN A 341 33.06 31.22 0.17
N ARG A 342 32.22 30.74 1.11
CA ARG A 342 31.11 31.50 1.69
C ARG A 342 31.61 32.60 2.62
N LEU A 343 32.53 32.28 3.52
CA LEU A 343 33.12 33.21 4.49
C LEU A 343 33.87 34.35 3.79
N HIS A 344 34.68 34.04 2.77
CA HIS A 344 35.35 35.05 1.95
C HIS A 344 34.40 36.08 1.34
N ARG A 345 33.20 35.65 0.94
CA ARG A 345 32.25 36.51 0.23
C ARG A 345 31.31 37.28 1.15
N LYS A 346 30.96 36.71 2.32
CA LYS A 346 29.83 37.18 3.13
C LYS A 346 30.08 37.24 4.63
N GLY A 347 31.21 36.74 5.14
CA GLY A 347 31.43 36.61 6.58
C GLY A 347 30.42 35.66 7.25
N PRO A 348 29.98 35.91 8.50
CA PRO A 348 30.20 37.14 9.28
C PRO A 348 31.66 37.28 9.76
N PHE A 349 32.17 38.52 9.75
CA PHE A 349 33.48 38.90 10.30
C PHE A 349 33.36 39.39 11.76
N PRO A 350 34.42 39.30 12.58
CA PRO A 350 35.71 38.65 12.29
C PRO A 350 35.55 37.15 12.04
N VAL A 351 36.48 36.58 11.28
CA VAL A 351 36.53 35.12 11.03
C VAL A 351 37.84 34.60 11.61
N SER A 352 37.74 33.61 12.49
CA SER A 352 38.89 32.88 12.98
C SER A 352 38.93 31.45 12.44
N ALA A 353 40.13 30.89 12.33
CA ALA A 353 40.30 29.47 12.04
C ALA A 353 41.39 28.85 12.90
N ILE A 354 41.22 27.57 13.20
CA ILE A 354 42.22 26.73 13.86
C ILE A 354 42.60 25.64 12.87
N VAL A 355 43.87 25.56 12.48
CA VAL A 355 44.43 24.45 11.71
C VAL A 355 45.01 23.45 12.71
N VAL A 356 44.63 22.18 12.54
CA VAL A 356 44.89 21.11 13.49
C VAL A 356 45.49 19.93 12.75
N ASP A 357 46.63 19.43 13.21
CA ASP A 357 47.26 18.22 12.72
C ASP A 357 47.36 17.20 13.86
N MET A 358 46.90 15.97 13.61
CA MET A 358 46.98 14.88 14.59
C MET A 358 48.34 14.22 14.56
N ASP A 359 49.06 14.29 15.68
CA ASP A 359 50.42 13.79 15.72
C ASP A 359 50.48 12.26 15.69
N ASN A 360 51.56 11.72 15.13
CA ASN A 360 51.94 10.31 15.19
C ASN A 360 50.96 9.31 14.53
N LEU A 361 49.98 9.76 13.72
CA LEU A 361 49.07 8.84 13.03
C LEU A 361 49.81 7.78 12.22
N LYS A 362 50.84 8.20 11.45
CA LYS A 362 51.65 7.28 10.64
C LYS A 362 52.34 6.22 11.50
N THR A 363 52.98 6.63 12.59
CA THR A 363 53.63 5.71 13.54
C THR A 363 52.65 4.68 14.11
N VAL A 364 51.44 5.13 14.47
CA VAL A 364 50.39 4.23 14.98
C VAL A 364 49.92 3.25 13.89
N ASN A 365 49.72 3.72 12.65
CA ASN A 365 49.36 2.85 11.54
C ASN A 365 50.45 1.80 11.25
N ASP A 366 51.71 2.21 11.26
CA ASP A 366 52.85 1.35 10.94
C ASP A 366 53.10 0.30 12.04
N GLN A 367 52.89 0.66 13.32
CA GLN A 367 53.17 -0.22 14.46
C GLN A 367 51.97 -1.06 14.92
N LEU A 368 50.75 -0.52 14.83
CA LEU A 368 49.53 -1.12 15.39
C LEU A 368 48.45 -1.40 14.33
N GLY A 369 48.71 -1.07 13.07
CA GLY A 369 47.82 -1.28 11.95
C GLY A 369 46.77 -0.19 11.75
N HIS A 370 46.18 -0.16 10.55
CA HIS A 370 45.19 0.84 10.15
C HIS A 370 43.95 0.91 11.05
N ALA A 371 43.51 -0.22 11.63
CA ALA A 371 42.38 -0.22 12.55
C ALA A 371 42.66 0.63 13.82
N ALA A 372 43.91 0.65 14.30
CA ALA A 372 44.31 1.48 15.44
C ALA A 372 44.39 2.97 15.07
N GLY A 373 44.89 3.30 13.88
CA GLY A 373 44.87 4.67 13.38
C GLY A 373 43.46 5.19 13.13
N ASP A 374 42.57 4.36 12.59
CA ASP A 374 41.15 4.68 12.42
C ASP A 374 40.46 4.95 13.76
N ALA A 375 40.78 4.15 14.79
CA ALA A 375 40.28 4.39 16.14
C ALA A 375 40.79 5.72 16.72
N LEU A 376 42.05 6.09 16.46
CA LEU A 376 42.60 7.37 16.89
C LEU A 376 41.94 8.55 16.18
N LEU A 377 41.69 8.44 14.87
CA LEU A 377 40.96 9.43 14.09
C LEU A 377 39.51 9.60 14.59
N ARG A 378 38.82 8.51 14.94
CA ARG A 378 37.49 8.60 15.56
C ARG A 378 37.53 9.39 16.86
N ARG A 379 38.51 9.11 17.73
CA ARG A 379 38.72 9.85 18.98
C ARG A 379 39.01 11.33 18.73
N ALA A 380 39.79 11.65 17.70
CA ALA A 380 40.02 13.03 17.29
C ALA A 380 38.71 13.73 16.87
N GLY A 381 37.90 13.05 16.06
CA GLY A 381 36.56 13.50 15.67
C GLY A 381 35.66 13.77 16.87
N GLU A 382 35.60 12.84 17.83
CA GLU A 382 34.82 13.00 19.06
C GLU A 382 35.24 14.21 19.90
N VAL A 383 36.55 14.42 20.07
CA VAL A 383 37.09 15.55 20.83
C VAL A 383 36.75 16.87 20.16
N LEU A 384 37.02 16.99 18.86
CA LEU A 384 36.73 18.22 18.11
C LEU A 384 35.23 18.50 18.08
N ALA A 385 34.39 17.49 17.83
CA ALA A 385 32.94 17.67 17.82
C ALA A 385 32.38 18.13 19.17
N LYS A 386 32.95 17.68 20.29
CA LYS A 386 32.55 18.11 21.65
C LYS A 386 33.07 19.50 22.03
N ALA A 387 34.25 19.88 21.53
CA ALA A 387 34.83 21.18 21.81
C ALA A 387 34.11 22.34 21.10
N ILE A 388 33.38 22.02 20.02
CA ILE A 388 32.86 23.00 19.07
C ILE A 388 31.36 23.11 19.19
N GLN A 389 30.88 24.34 19.39
CA GLN A 389 29.45 24.67 19.40
C GLN A 389 29.07 25.46 18.15
N LYS A 390 27.80 25.37 17.73
CA LYS A 390 27.29 26.22 16.64
C LYS A 390 27.44 27.70 17.04
N PRO A 391 27.88 28.58 16.13
CA PRO A 391 27.99 28.38 14.67
C PRO A 391 29.32 27.81 14.16
N TYR A 392 30.28 27.48 15.03
CA TYR A 392 31.60 26.97 14.63
C TYR A 392 31.52 25.53 14.11
N GLN A 393 32.46 25.14 13.24
CA GLN A 393 32.43 23.83 12.60
C GLN A 393 33.84 23.27 12.41
N ALA A 394 34.04 22.02 12.85
CA ALA A 394 35.23 21.24 12.52
C ALA A 394 35.04 20.43 11.25
N ALA A 395 36.09 20.40 10.44
CA ALA A 395 36.21 19.57 9.26
C ALA A 395 37.51 18.76 9.30
N ARG A 396 37.47 17.55 8.72
CA ARG A 396 38.67 16.78 8.36
C ARG A 396 39.00 17.09 6.90
N ILE A 397 40.19 17.64 6.67
CA ILE A 397 40.62 18.09 5.34
C ILE A 397 41.27 16.93 4.57
N GLY A 398 41.99 16.06 5.26
CA GLY A 398 42.59 14.84 4.69
C GLY A 398 43.58 14.21 5.67
N GLY A 399 43.78 12.89 5.60
CA GLY A 399 44.76 12.21 6.46
C GLY A 399 44.55 12.49 7.97
N ASP A 400 45.56 13.08 8.60
CA ASP A 400 45.62 13.57 9.98
C ASP A 400 45.28 15.08 10.14
N GLU A 401 44.89 15.76 9.05
CA GLU A 401 44.62 17.20 9.03
C GLU A 401 43.14 17.52 9.26
N PHE A 402 42.91 18.48 10.14
CA PHE A 402 41.61 19.03 10.51
C PHE A 402 41.66 20.56 10.51
N ALA A 403 40.50 21.19 10.39
CA ALA A 403 40.36 22.62 10.62
C ALA A 403 39.06 22.93 11.36
N VAL A 404 39.08 23.99 12.14
CA VAL A 404 37.91 24.58 12.78
C VAL A 404 37.68 25.95 12.16
N LEU A 405 36.50 26.16 11.56
CA LEU A 405 36.08 27.45 11.03
C LEU A 405 35.15 28.14 12.02
N MET A 406 35.45 29.38 12.37
CA MET A 406 34.79 30.14 13.43
C MET A 406 34.29 31.49 12.91
N PRO A 407 33.14 31.51 12.19
CA PRO A 407 32.51 32.76 11.75
C PRO A 407 32.06 33.61 12.94
N GLY A 408 32.31 34.92 12.87
CA GLY A 408 31.97 35.89 13.91
C GLY A 408 32.82 35.79 15.17
N ALA A 409 33.95 35.09 15.12
CA ALA A 409 34.83 34.85 16.25
C ALA A 409 36.16 35.60 16.09
N ASP A 410 36.63 36.20 17.17
CA ASP A 410 37.93 36.86 17.22
C ASP A 410 39.05 35.92 17.68
N LEU A 411 40.27 36.47 17.83
CA LEU A 411 41.45 35.69 18.21
C LEU A 411 41.34 35.08 19.62
N ARG A 412 40.63 35.75 20.55
CA ARG A 412 40.44 35.26 21.92
C ARG A 412 39.44 34.11 21.97
N ASP A 413 38.42 34.17 21.12
CA ASP A 413 37.49 33.06 20.94
C ASP A 413 38.23 31.82 20.42
N ALA A 414 39.12 31.99 19.44
CA ALA A 414 39.95 30.91 18.92
C ALA A 414 40.85 30.29 20.00
N GLU A 415 41.52 31.12 20.80
CA GLU A 415 42.35 30.68 21.93
C GLU A 415 41.53 29.88 22.95
N THR A 416 40.31 30.33 23.28
CA THR A 416 39.40 29.64 24.19
C THR A 416 38.98 28.26 23.67
N VAL A 417 38.75 28.14 22.37
CA VAL A 417 38.43 26.85 21.74
C VAL A 417 39.65 25.92 21.75
N VAL A 418 40.85 26.43 21.47
CA VAL A 418 42.11 25.65 21.56
C VAL A 418 42.31 25.09 22.98
N ASP A 419 42.12 25.91 24.01
CA ASP A 419 42.20 25.48 25.41
C ASP A 419 41.16 24.40 25.75
N SER A 420 39.95 24.54 25.20
CA SER A 420 38.88 23.55 25.37
C SER A 420 39.22 22.22 24.70
N ILE A 421 39.80 22.26 23.49
CA ILE A 421 40.31 21.08 22.78
C ILE A 421 41.38 20.40 23.62
N ASN A 422 42.38 21.13 24.12
CA ASN A 422 43.46 20.57 24.95
C ASN A 422 42.93 19.85 26.19
N LYS A 423 42.02 20.48 26.94
CA LYS A 423 41.37 19.85 28.12
C LYS A 423 40.62 18.57 27.75
N LEU A 424 39.91 18.57 26.62
CA LEU A 424 39.19 17.39 26.16
C LEU A 424 40.12 16.28 25.65
N VAL A 425 41.27 16.61 25.06
CA VAL A 425 42.31 15.64 24.71
C VAL A 425 42.88 14.98 25.97
N GLU A 426 43.20 15.77 27.00
CA GLU A 426 43.68 15.24 28.29
C GLU A 426 42.67 14.28 28.90
N LEU A 427 41.41 14.70 28.98
CA LEU A 427 40.32 13.87 29.48
C LEU A 427 40.17 12.58 28.65
N ASN A 428 40.16 12.70 27.32
CA ASN A 428 40.04 11.56 26.42
C ASN A 428 41.18 10.55 26.65
N ASN A 429 42.41 11.01 26.82
CA ASN A 429 43.57 10.14 27.09
C ASN A 429 43.54 9.45 28.46
N GLN A 430 42.71 9.91 29.42
CA GLN A 430 42.54 9.22 30.70
C GLN A 430 41.57 8.03 30.60
N PHE A 431 40.56 8.12 29.72
CA PHE A 431 39.50 7.12 29.62
C PHE A 431 39.74 6.07 28.54
N TYR A 432 40.54 6.37 27.51
CA TYR A 432 40.84 5.44 26.43
C TYR A 432 42.23 4.83 26.56
N GLY A 433 42.31 3.50 26.56
CA GLY A 433 43.59 2.77 26.43
C GLY A 433 44.14 2.82 25.00
N GLY A 434 45.44 2.61 24.85
CA GLY A 434 46.13 2.59 23.53
C GLY A 434 46.96 3.86 23.26
N PRO A 435 47.21 4.20 21.99
CA PRO A 435 47.99 5.39 21.62
C PRO A 435 47.39 6.67 22.20
N LYS A 436 48.26 7.56 22.69
CA LYS A 436 47.84 8.88 23.16
C LYS A 436 47.39 9.72 21.96
N LEU A 437 46.19 10.27 22.04
CA LEU A 437 45.71 11.28 21.11
C LEU A 437 46.43 12.59 21.39
N SER A 438 46.89 13.26 20.34
CA SER A 438 47.45 14.59 20.49
C SER A 438 47.40 15.39 19.21
N PHE A 439 47.42 16.71 19.37
CA PHE A 439 47.31 17.66 18.27
C PHE A 439 48.46 18.66 18.28
N SER A 440 48.87 19.05 17.09
CA SER A 440 49.56 20.30 16.82
C SER A 440 48.54 21.27 16.26
N MET A 441 48.42 22.45 16.86
CA MET A 441 47.37 23.41 16.53
C MET A 441 47.96 24.81 16.33
N GLY A 442 47.43 25.53 15.34
CA GLY A 442 47.71 26.94 15.10
C GLY A 442 46.42 27.64 14.74
N PHE A 443 46.30 28.91 15.12
CA PHE A 443 45.08 29.67 14.94
C PHE A 443 45.39 31.12 14.55
N ALA A 444 44.49 31.72 13.78
CA ALA A 444 44.58 33.10 13.34
C ALA A 444 43.18 33.66 13.11
N SER A 445 43.09 34.98 12.98
CA SER A 445 41.85 35.72 12.77
C SER A 445 42.04 36.74 11.66
N CYS A 446 40.96 37.04 10.93
CA CYS A 446 40.91 38.15 10.00
C CYS A 446 39.64 38.98 10.19
N GLU A 447 39.79 40.28 10.01
CA GLU A 447 38.72 41.27 10.04
C GLU A 447 38.03 41.44 8.68
N GLU A 448 36.95 42.22 8.65
CA GLU A 448 36.27 42.55 7.40
C GLU A 448 37.21 43.28 6.42
N GLY A 449 37.32 42.77 5.19
CA GLY A 449 38.22 43.31 4.16
C GLY A 449 39.61 42.68 4.14
N GLU A 450 39.97 41.87 5.14
CA GLU A 450 41.20 41.08 5.15
C GLU A 450 41.02 39.73 4.45
N SER A 451 42.13 39.11 4.03
CA SER A 451 42.08 37.85 3.28
C SER A 451 41.99 36.64 4.21
N VAL A 452 40.86 35.91 4.14
CA VAL A 452 40.71 34.60 4.82
C VAL A 452 41.78 33.60 4.35
N GLU A 453 42.31 33.71 3.11
CA GLU A 453 43.42 32.86 2.67
C GLU A 453 44.76 33.20 3.35
N ALA A 454 44.97 34.47 3.70
CA ALA A 454 46.16 34.89 4.44
C ALA A 454 46.07 34.41 5.90
N MET A 455 44.90 34.55 6.52
CA MET A 455 44.62 34.05 7.88
C MET A 455 44.80 32.53 7.98
N LEU A 456 44.32 31.74 7.00
CA LEU A 456 44.56 30.29 7.00
C LEU A 456 46.05 29.94 6.88
N ARG A 457 46.81 30.68 6.06
CA ARG A 457 48.26 30.47 5.93
C ARG A 457 49.00 30.80 7.21
N GLU A 458 48.56 31.81 7.95
CA GLU A 458 49.10 32.16 9.26
C GLU A 458 48.79 31.07 10.30
N ALA A 459 47.55 30.58 10.35
CA ALA A 459 47.15 29.49 11.23
C ALA A 459 47.93 28.19 10.92
N ASP A 460 48.13 27.87 9.64
CA ASP A 460 48.92 26.71 9.20
C ASP A 460 50.40 26.84 9.59
N ALA A 461 51.01 28.01 9.40
CA ALA A 461 52.38 28.28 9.83
C ALA A 461 52.54 28.12 11.36
N ALA A 462 51.61 28.65 12.13
CA ALA A 462 51.59 28.50 13.59
C ALA A 462 51.45 27.03 14.02
N MET A 463 50.60 26.25 13.32
CA MET A 463 50.44 24.82 13.56
C MET A 463 51.74 24.06 13.29
N TYR A 464 52.40 24.36 12.16
CA TYR A 464 53.66 23.73 11.79
C TYR A 464 54.77 24.03 12.81
N GLU A 465 54.85 25.27 13.32
CA GLU A 465 55.77 25.62 14.40
C GLU A 465 55.49 24.82 15.68
N ALA A 466 54.21 24.67 16.06
CA ALA A 466 53.81 23.87 17.21
C ALA A 466 54.24 22.40 17.03
N LYS A 467 54.04 21.83 15.84
CA LYS A 467 54.46 20.47 15.47
C LYS A 467 55.97 20.30 15.57
N ARG A 468 56.74 21.28 15.10
CA ARG A 468 58.21 21.24 15.14
C ARG A 468 58.75 21.26 16.58
N ARG A 469 58.28 22.20 17.41
CA ARG A 469 58.69 22.30 18.83
C ARG A 469 58.39 21.01 19.60
N ARG A 470 57.25 20.38 19.31
CA ARG A 470 56.87 19.12 19.93
C ARG A 470 57.79 17.95 19.54
N ASN A 471 58.14 17.85 18.26
CA ASN A 471 59.06 16.82 17.78
C ASN A 471 60.47 17.02 18.35
N GLU A 472 60.94 18.26 18.48
CA GLU A 472 62.21 18.60 19.13
C GLU A 472 62.21 18.18 20.61
N THR A 473 61.12 18.46 21.34
CA THR A 473 60.96 18.08 22.76
C THR A 473 60.93 16.56 22.93
N SER A 474 60.24 15.84 22.04
CA SER A 474 60.14 14.38 22.09
C SER A 474 61.48 13.69 21.81
N ARG A 475 62.31 14.28 20.93
CA ARG A 475 63.68 13.78 20.65
C ARG A 475 64.61 13.99 21.83
N THR A 476 64.58 15.17 22.43
CA THR A 476 65.42 15.48 23.61
C THR A 476 65.03 14.66 24.83
N SER A 477 63.74 14.34 25.04
CA SER A 477 63.33 13.42 26.11
C SER A 477 63.80 11.98 25.87
N LEU A 478 63.75 11.48 24.63
CA LEU A 478 64.25 10.14 24.29
C LEU A 478 65.78 10.03 24.44
N GLU A 479 66.52 11.08 24.07
CA GLU A 479 67.97 11.16 24.27
C GLU A 479 68.35 11.26 25.76
N ALA A 480 67.55 11.95 26.57
CA ALA A 480 67.75 12.05 28.02
C ALA A 480 67.43 10.75 28.77
N ASP A 481 66.42 10.00 28.36
CA ASP A 481 66.10 8.69 28.93
C ASP A 481 67.13 7.62 28.49
N ALA A 482 67.56 7.64 27.23
CA ALA A 482 68.65 6.76 26.75
C ALA A 482 70.00 7.04 27.44
N ALA A 483 70.25 8.29 27.86
CA ALA A 483 71.43 8.67 28.64
C ALA A 483 71.31 8.38 30.14
N ARG A 484 70.13 8.02 30.65
CA ARG A 484 69.90 7.59 32.04
C ARG A 484 69.96 6.07 32.21
N ASP A 485 69.65 5.33 31.14
CA ASP A 485 69.69 3.85 31.12
C ASP A 485 71.03 3.28 30.61
N ALA A 486 72.00 4.15 30.25
CA ALA A 486 73.38 3.82 29.90
C ALA A 486 74.33 4.23 31.03
#